data_AF-A0AAD4S1V7-F1
#
_entry.id   AF-A0AAD4S1V7-F1
#
_cell.length_a   1.000
_cell.length_b   1.000
_cell.length_c   1.000
_cell.angle_alpha   90.00
_cell.angle_beta   90.00
_cell.angle_gamma   90.00
#
_symmetry.space_group_name_H-M   'P 1'
#
loop_
_entity.id
_entity.type
_entity.pdbx_description
1 polymer ?
#
loop_
_entity_poly.entity_id
_entity_poly.type
_entity_poly.pdbx_seq_one_letter_code
_entity_poly.pdbx_strand_id
1 'polypeptide(L)'
;MAKYEEFLDRMQNILRENNPEYEELLDGAVNAVQESIQKLVGDILTPPKTLTLLEGINKTVLVNFMDICKKMNREPEHVINFLLTEMGTTGSLDGQQRLVVKRRFTTDNLKGFLRKYVNDYVICNAET
;
A
#
# COMPACT_ATOMS: atom_id res chain seq x y z
N MET A 1 33.30 3.75 -7.28
CA MET A 1 32.13 4.34 -6.59
C MET A 1 32.36 5.81 -6.27
N ALA A 2 33.31 6.19 -5.40
CA ALA A 2 33.52 7.61 -5.01
C ALA A 2 33.68 8.62 -6.17
N LYS A 3 34.45 8.29 -7.22
CA LYS A 3 34.62 9.18 -8.40
C LYS A 3 33.35 9.40 -9.24
N TYR A 4 32.41 8.45 -9.19
CA TYR A 4 31.15 8.55 -9.92
C TYR A 4 30.16 9.42 -9.16
N GLU A 5 30.12 9.28 -7.83
CA GLU A 5 29.29 10.13 -6.97
C GLU A 5 29.75 11.59 -6.98
N GLU A 6 31.05 11.86 -6.92
CA GLU A 6 31.57 13.23 -7.07
C GLU A 6 31.20 13.85 -8.43
N PHE A 7 31.17 13.04 -9.49
CA PHE A 7 30.78 13.51 -10.82
C PHE A 7 29.28 13.82 -10.89
N LEU A 8 28.45 12.98 -10.30
CA LEU A 8 27.00 13.21 -10.21
C LEU A 8 26.66 14.44 -9.36
N ASP A 9 27.31 14.60 -8.21
CA ASP A 9 27.13 15.76 -7.34
C ASP A 9 27.52 17.05 -8.07
N ARG A 10 28.63 17.02 -8.81
CA ARG A 10 29.04 18.15 -9.64
C ARG A 10 28.06 18.46 -10.76
N MET A 11 27.48 17.44 -11.42
CA MET A 11 26.45 17.66 -12.43
C MET A 11 25.16 18.22 -11.83
N GLN A 12 24.73 17.73 -10.67
CA GLN A 12 23.55 18.26 -9.96
C GLN A 12 23.76 19.71 -9.54
N ASN A 13 24.94 20.07 -9.05
CA ASN A 13 25.28 21.44 -8.68
C ASN A 13 25.26 22.39 -9.91
N ILE A 14 25.79 21.94 -11.05
CA ILE A 14 25.71 22.71 -12.31
C ILE A 14 24.25 22.92 -12.74
N LEU A 15 23.40 21.89 -12.63
CA LEU A 15 21.99 22.00 -12.98
C LEU A 15 21.23 22.97 -12.04
N ARG A 16 21.55 22.94 -10.73
CA ARG A 16 21.00 23.87 -9.73
C ARG A 16 21.39 25.33 -10.00
N GLU A 17 22.65 25.58 -10.34
CA GLU A 17 23.15 26.93 -10.62
C GLU A 17 22.56 27.52 -11.91
N ASN A 18 22.32 26.69 -12.93
CA ASN A 18 21.80 27.15 -14.22
C ASN A 18 20.28 27.19 -14.31
N ASN A 19 19.57 26.59 -13.35
CA ASN A 19 18.12 26.55 -13.36
C ASN A 19 17.56 26.60 -11.92
N PRO A 20 17.22 27.79 -11.39
CA PRO A 20 16.80 27.97 -9.99
C PRO A 20 15.47 27.27 -9.66
N GLU A 21 14.66 26.94 -10.68
CA GLU A 21 13.42 26.16 -10.54
C GLU A 21 13.66 24.63 -10.55
N TYR A 22 14.90 24.16 -10.70
CA TYR A 22 15.20 22.73 -10.78
C TYR A 22 14.77 21.95 -9.53
N GLU A 23 15.01 22.53 -8.36
CA GLU A 23 14.57 21.95 -7.08
C GLU A 23 13.04 21.96 -6.98
N GLU A 24 12.37 23.03 -7.40
CA GLU A 24 10.91 23.10 -7.36
C GLU A 24 10.25 22.09 -8.31
N LEU A 25 10.84 21.84 -9.48
CA LEU A 25 10.37 20.84 -10.43
C LEU A 25 10.57 19.41 -9.92
N LEU A 26 11.70 19.15 -9.25
CA LEU A 26 11.98 17.86 -8.61
C LEU A 26 11.07 17.60 -7.43
N ASP A 27 10.96 18.57 -6.52
CA ASP A 27 10.04 18.50 -5.38
C ASP A 27 8.60 18.37 -5.87
N GLY A 28 8.21 19.09 -6.93
CA GLY A 28 6.90 18.96 -7.54
C GLY A 28 6.62 17.55 -8.07
N ALA A 29 7.58 16.94 -8.76
CA ALA A 29 7.44 15.57 -9.27
C ALA A 29 7.37 14.54 -8.13
N VAL A 30 8.22 14.65 -7.12
CA VAL A 30 8.23 13.76 -5.95
C VAL A 30 6.93 13.92 -5.16
N ASN A 31 6.49 15.15 -4.89
CA ASN A 31 5.24 15.43 -4.19
C ASN A 31 4.02 14.93 -4.97
N ALA A 32 4.00 15.08 -6.30
CA ALA A 32 2.90 14.57 -7.13
C ALA A 32 2.79 13.04 -7.04
N VAL A 33 3.90 12.32 -7.11
CA VAL A 33 3.93 10.85 -6.95
C VAL A 33 3.54 10.47 -5.54
N GLN A 34 4.08 11.15 -4.53
CA GLN A 34 3.78 10.88 -3.12
C GLN A 34 2.32 11.15 -2.77
N GLU A 35 1.72 12.23 -3.27
CA GLU A 35 0.29 12.52 -3.14
C GLU A 35 -0.55 11.44 -3.81
N SER A 36 -0.14 10.96 -4.98
CA SER A 36 -0.85 9.89 -5.70
C SER A 36 -0.87 8.61 -4.87
N ILE A 37 0.27 8.25 -4.28
CA ILE A 37 0.40 7.10 -3.37
C ILE A 37 -0.43 7.34 -2.11
N GLN A 38 -0.39 8.53 -1.51
CA GLN A 38 -1.18 8.86 -0.33
C GLN A 38 -2.68 8.85 -0.59
N LYS A 39 -3.14 9.31 -1.76
CA LYS A 39 -4.54 9.23 -2.20
C LYS A 39 -4.97 7.80 -2.44
N LEU A 40 -4.15 6.98 -3.11
CA LEU A 40 -4.40 5.55 -3.29
C LEU A 40 -4.52 4.84 -1.93
N VAL A 41 -3.56 5.07 -1.04
CA VAL A 41 -3.55 4.53 0.32
C VAL A 41 -4.77 5.02 1.11
N GLY A 42 -5.09 6.31 1.03
CA GLY A 42 -6.26 6.92 1.68
C GLY A 42 -7.58 6.36 1.18
N ASP A 43 -7.74 6.16 -0.13
CA ASP A 43 -8.95 5.64 -0.72
C ASP A 43 -9.07 4.10 -0.64
N ILE A 44 -7.96 3.39 -0.38
CA ILE A 44 -7.95 1.97 0.01
C ILE A 44 -8.28 1.84 1.51
N LEU A 45 -7.84 2.79 2.34
CA LEU A 45 -7.98 2.82 3.80
C LEU A 45 -9.21 3.60 4.31
N THR A 46 -10.02 4.18 3.43
CA THR A 46 -11.35 4.73 3.71
C THR A 46 -12.40 3.75 3.20
N PRO A 47 -12.78 2.76 3.99
CA PRO A 47 -13.84 1.87 3.60
C PRO A 47 -15.17 2.57 3.87
N PRO A 48 -16.19 2.35 3.02
CA PRO A 48 -17.56 2.63 3.40
C PRO A 48 -17.91 1.75 4.60
N LYS A 49 -17.86 2.32 5.81
CA LYS A 49 -18.47 1.96 7.12
C LYS A 49 -18.62 0.49 7.59
N THR A 50 -18.18 -0.52 6.84
CA THR A 50 -18.59 -1.92 7.02
C THR A 50 -17.41 -2.88 6.87
N LEU A 51 -16.22 -2.49 7.34
CA LEU A 51 -15.04 -3.37 7.27
C LEU A 51 -15.15 -4.65 8.10
N THR A 52 -16.09 -4.73 9.03
CA THR A 52 -16.22 -5.88 9.93
C THR A 52 -17.69 -6.13 10.25
N LEU A 53 -18.31 -7.09 9.58
CA LEU A 53 -19.51 -7.74 10.13
C LEU A 53 -19.03 -8.75 11.18
N LEU A 54 -19.31 -8.45 12.45
CA LEU A 54 -19.09 -9.37 13.57
C LEU A 54 -20.20 -10.42 13.58
N GLU A 55 -20.24 -11.28 12.57
CA GLU A 55 -21.11 -12.47 12.57
C GLU A 55 -20.49 -13.54 13.50
N GLY A 56 -20.66 -13.33 14.81
CA GLY A 56 -20.27 -14.27 15.87
C GLY A 56 -19.03 -13.86 16.67
N ILE A 57 -18.88 -14.47 17.86
CA ILE A 57 -17.93 -14.08 18.92
C ILE A 57 -16.45 -14.14 18.48
N ASN A 58 -16.10 -14.90 17.43
CA ASN A 58 -14.71 -15.18 17.02
C ASN A 58 -14.42 -15.06 15.51
N LYS A 59 -15.23 -14.35 14.72
CA LYS A 59 -15.03 -14.24 13.27
C LYS A 59 -14.96 -12.79 12.80
N THR A 60 -14.12 -12.54 11.80
CA THR A 60 -14.01 -11.24 11.13
C THR A 60 -14.22 -11.42 9.64
N VAL A 61 -15.12 -10.63 9.06
CA VAL A 61 -15.46 -10.69 7.63
C VAL A 61 -15.10 -9.36 6.97
N LEU A 62 -14.21 -9.42 5.97
CA LEU A 62 -13.91 -8.31 5.07
C LEU A 62 -14.86 -8.34 3.87
N VAL A 63 -15.83 -7.43 3.88
CA VAL A 63 -16.87 -7.34 2.84
C VAL A 63 -16.31 -6.80 1.53
N ASN A 64 -15.44 -5.79 1.58
CA ASN A 64 -14.92 -5.11 0.37
C ASN A 64 -13.59 -5.69 -0.13
N PHE A 65 -13.32 -6.97 0.16
CA PHE A 65 -12.02 -7.58 -0.15
C PHE A 65 -11.71 -7.54 -1.65
N MET A 66 -12.70 -7.88 -2.48
CA MET A 66 -12.54 -7.93 -3.93
C MET A 66 -12.28 -6.55 -4.55
N ASP A 67 -12.91 -5.50 -4.03
CA ASP A 67 -12.71 -4.13 -4.48
C ASP A 67 -11.31 -3.61 -4.11
N ILE A 68 -10.82 -3.97 -2.92
CA ILE A 68 -9.45 -3.66 -2.49
C ILE A 68 -8.43 -4.32 -3.42
N CYS A 69 -8.64 -5.61 -3.76
CA CYS A 69 -7.75 -6.31 -4.70
C CYS A 69 -7.75 -5.68 -6.10
N LYS A 70 -8.93 -5.32 -6.62
CA LYS A 70 -9.07 -4.60 -7.91
C LYS A 70 -8.36 -3.25 -7.87
N LYS A 71 -8.47 -2.51 -6.77
CA LYS A 71 -7.86 -1.19 -6.61
C LYS A 71 -6.34 -1.24 -6.53
N MET A 72 -5.79 -2.28 -5.90
CA MET A 72 -4.35 -2.54 -5.88
C MET A 72 -3.84 -3.17 -7.20
N ASN A 73 -4.75 -3.57 -8.11
CA ASN A 73 -4.45 -4.32 -9.32
C ASN A 73 -3.61 -5.58 -9.02
N ARG A 74 -4.11 -6.40 -8.08
CA ARG A 74 -3.47 -7.66 -7.63
C ARG A 74 -4.47 -8.80 -7.59
N GLU A 75 -3.97 -10.01 -7.85
CA GLU A 75 -4.75 -11.24 -7.78
C GLU A 75 -5.22 -11.53 -6.34
N PRO A 76 -6.51 -11.84 -6.13
CA PRO A 76 -7.08 -12.09 -4.79
C PRO A 76 -6.35 -13.18 -4.02
N GLU A 77 -5.96 -14.26 -4.68
CA GLU A 77 -5.28 -15.40 -4.05
C GLU A 77 -3.97 -14.98 -3.37
N HIS A 78 -3.18 -14.13 -4.03
CA HIS A 78 -1.92 -13.63 -3.48
C HIS A 78 -2.16 -12.77 -2.24
N VAL A 79 -3.14 -11.86 -2.31
CA VAL A 79 -3.49 -10.97 -1.20
C VAL A 79 -4.01 -11.79 0.00
N ILE A 80 -4.83 -12.83 -0.24
CA ILE A 80 -5.32 -13.72 0.82
C ILE A 80 -4.16 -14.43 1.49
N ASN A 81 -3.28 -15.07 0.71
CA ASN A 81 -2.15 -15.83 1.26
C ASN A 81 -1.25 -14.96 2.12
N PHE A 82 -0.95 -13.73 1.67
CA PHE A 82 -0.19 -12.76 2.44
C PHE A 82 -0.91 -12.38 3.74
N LEU A 83 -2.17 -11.95 3.66
CA LEU A 83 -2.94 -11.53 4.82
C LEU A 83 -3.07 -12.65 5.84
N LEU A 84 -3.37 -13.89 5.42
CA LEU A 84 -3.49 -15.03 6.33
C LEU A 84 -2.17 -15.37 7.03
N THR A 85 -1.06 -15.25 6.31
CA THR A 85 0.30 -15.47 6.85
C THR A 85 0.65 -14.41 7.89
N GLU A 86 0.48 -13.14 7.57
CA GLU A 86 0.77 -12.02 8.49
C GLU A 86 -0.16 -12.00 9.71
N MET A 87 -1.44 -12.33 9.52
CA MET A 87 -2.39 -12.44 10.62
C MET A 87 -2.13 -13.68 11.50
N GLY A 88 -1.39 -14.67 10.99
CA GLY A 88 -1.18 -15.96 11.64
C GLY A 88 -2.50 -16.73 11.81
N THR A 89 -3.40 -16.65 10.83
CA THR A 89 -4.73 -17.27 10.90
C THR A 89 -5.09 -18.00 9.62
N THR A 90 -6.15 -18.80 9.70
CA THR A 90 -6.77 -19.39 8.51
C THR A 90 -8.08 -18.67 8.19
N GLY A 91 -8.36 -18.58 6.90
CA GLY A 91 -9.56 -17.96 6.37
C GLY A 91 -9.83 -18.43 4.96
N SER A 92 -10.98 -18.05 4.43
CA SER A 92 -11.42 -18.42 3.09
C SER A 92 -12.30 -17.33 2.50
N LEU A 93 -12.42 -17.32 1.18
CA LEU A 93 -13.47 -16.54 0.52
C LEU A 93 -14.82 -17.22 0.72
N ASP A 94 -15.82 -16.42 1.05
CA ASP A 94 -17.22 -16.83 1.04
C ASP A 94 -17.80 -16.79 -0.39
N GLY A 95 -18.99 -17.34 -0.60
CA GLY A 95 -19.68 -17.33 -1.90
C GLY A 95 -19.96 -15.92 -2.45
N GLN A 96 -19.92 -14.90 -1.60
CA GLN A 96 -20.02 -13.49 -1.98
C GLN A 96 -18.66 -12.80 -2.21
N GLN A 97 -17.57 -13.56 -2.35
CA GLN A 97 -16.20 -13.05 -2.52
C GLN A 97 -15.71 -12.14 -1.37
N ARG A 98 -16.25 -12.37 -0.16
CA ARG A 98 -15.84 -11.70 1.07
C ARG A 98 -14.81 -12.57 1.78
N LEU A 99 -13.77 -11.96 2.35
CA LEU A 99 -12.75 -12.71 3.08
C LEU A 99 -13.22 -12.96 4.52
N VAL A 100 -13.38 -14.23 4.90
CA VAL A 100 -13.79 -14.66 6.24
C VAL A 100 -12.60 -15.21 6.99
N VAL A 101 -12.32 -14.66 8.17
CA VAL A 101 -11.19 -15.04 9.03
C VAL A 101 -11.71 -15.59 10.36
N LYS A 102 -11.11 -16.70 10.84
CA LYS A 102 -11.53 -17.42 12.06
C LYS A 102 -11.07 -16.78 13.38
N ARG A 103 -10.70 -15.50 13.36
CA ARG A 103 -10.25 -14.75 14.54
C ARG A 103 -10.82 -13.33 14.49
N ARG A 104 -11.02 -12.72 15.65
CA ARG A 104 -11.41 -11.32 15.76
C ARG A 104 -10.22 -10.40 15.51
N PHE A 105 -10.35 -9.52 14.53
CA PHE A 105 -9.44 -8.41 14.30
C PHE A 105 -10.17 -7.08 14.40
N THR A 106 -9.49 -6.09 15.00
CA THR A 106 -9.93 -4.70 14.92
C THR A 106 -9.68 -4.16 13.52
N THR A 107 -10.47 -3.16 13.14
CA THR A 107 -10.32 -2.46 11.87
C THR A 107 -8.90 -1.88 11.70
N ASP A 108 -8.30 -1.36 12.78
CA ASP A 108 -6.97 -0.77 12.72
C ASP A 108 -5.87 -1.80 12.46
N ASN A 109 -5.98 -2.99 13.04
CA ASN A 109 -5.02 -4.08 12.79
C ASN A 109 -5.09 -4.51 11.32
N LEU A 110 -6.30 -4.67 10.77
CA LEU A 110 -6.51 -5.02 9.35
C LEU A 110 -5.93 -3.96 8.41
N LYS A 111 -6.13 -2.68 8.73
CA LYS A 111 -5.53 -1.56 8.00
C LYS A 111 -3.99 -1.61 8.03
N GLY A 112 -3.42 -1.97 9.17
CA GLY A 112 -1.97 -2.15 9.33
C GLY A 112 -1.41 -3.23 8.38
N PHE A 113 -2.04 -4.41 8.33
CA PHE A 113 -1.62 -5.49 7.43
C PHE A 113 -1.75 -5.10 5.95
N LEU A 114 -2.84 -4.43 5.57
CA LEU A 114 -3.02 -3.94 4.20
C LEU A 114 -1.97 -2.89 3.83
N ARG A 115 -1.65 -1.96 4.74
CA ARG A 115 -0.59 -0.96 4.50
C ARG A 115 0.76 -1.63 4.28
N LYS A 116 1.10 -2.65 5.08
CA LYS A 116 2.32 -3.44 4.90
C LYS A 116 2.34 -4.11 3.52
N TYR A 117 1.24 -4.75 3.12
CA TYR A 117 1.14 -5.36 1.79
C TYR A 117 1.36 -4.35 0.65
N VAL A 118 0.73 -3.17 0.76
CA VAL A 118 0.88 -2.11 -0.24
C VAL A 118 2.33 -1.65 -0.35
N ASN A 119 2.99 -1.42 0.79
CA ASN A 119 4.38 -0.99 0.80
C ASN A 119 5.36 -2.06 0.26
N ASP A 120 5.11 -3.33 0.55
CA ASP A 120 6.05 -4.41 0.22
C ASP A 120 5.83 -4.95 -1.21
N TYR A 121 4.59 -4.95 -1.73
CA TYR A 121 4.22 -5.66 -2.97
C TYR A 121 3.50 -4.79 -4.03
N VAL A 122 3.06 -3.59 -3.68
CA VAL A 122 2.31 -2.71 -4.61
C VAL A 122 3.12 -1.50 -5.00
N ILE A 123 3.78 -0.85 -4.04
CA ILE A 123 4.68 0.26 -4.28
C ILE A 123 6.02 -0.31 -4.76
N CYS A 124 6.49 0.14 -5.92
CA CYS A 124 7.83 -0.16 -6.37
C CYS A 124 8.82 0.67 -5.55
N ASN A 125 9.54 0.02 -4.63
CA ASN A 125 10.72 0.63 -4.02
C ASN A 125 11.85 0.50 -5.03
N ALA A 126 12.20 1.62 -5.68
CA ALA A 126 13.47 1.71 -6.40
C ALA A 126 14.57 1.82 -5.34
N GLU A 127 15.01 0.70 -4.78
CA GLU A 127 16.28 0.66 -4.07
C GLU A 127 17.37 0.98 -5.11
N THR A 128 18.08 2.07 -4.87
CA THR A 128 19.14 2.63 -5.73
C THR A 128 20.50 2.13 -5.25
#